data_AF-A0A934SEE9-F1
#
_entry.id   AF-A0A934SEE9-F1
#
_cell.length_a   1.000
_cell.length_b   1.000
_cell.length_c   1.000
_cell.angle_alpha   90.00
_cell.angle_beta   90.00
_cell.angle_gamma   90.00
#
_symmetry.space_group_name_H-M   'P 1'
#
loop_
_entity.id
_entity.type
_entity.pdbx_description
1 polymer ?
#
loop_
_entity_poly.entity_id
_entity_poly.type
_entity_poly.pdbx_seq_one_letter_code
_entity_poly.pdbx_strand_id
1 'polypeptide(L)'
;MTTPPKARRFHASAEEAVRPGAVSEPVSAQDRPRPDAGIRLELRKKAEPQDVGGVMSDADAQRERLMRTEPVDDGLGGLRAAADEAAGGTTPATSPESPQELEAKLAAIRAENLSERQLRIARRIAAMHQITVNSDEEAVLRLRERGIDPSQRAALGQILSSEGSRAQAQPSQTSPVVVPRTAPPPVPAVAPGTEVALPRPGLPTREALTEEKRAEEIYRIQRDIARRRRRRMAMLSMRLLIFVMLPTFLCGLYYFRYATPLYATVSQFQIQFADTAGMATQGNALAGLQANSDAVGVQSYLSSRDAMLRLDADKGFKAAFQQQDIDPIKRLPADATNEATYRLYQNSVKIGYDPTEGMLDMEVVAPNPQLSQEFSLALIAYAEEQVDRLTARLRSDQMQGAIDVYNDAEQKVVAAQQRVQELQQSLGVLDPVAEGTVVMNQISMLEGQLSEKRLELGQLLVNARPQQSRVDGVRGDISRLEELIAQTRTQLTQGNETRNSLAAITGKLRIAESDLLTRQELLAAAAAQMETARIEANKQVRYLSLSINPVAPDEATYPKAFQNTLVAFLIFSGIYLMLSLTASILREQVST
;
A
#
# COMPACT_ATOMS: atom_id res chain seq x y z
N MET A 1 15.02 32.21 8.56
CA MET A 1 15.57 32.77 7.32
C MET A 1 16.35 31.68 6.61
N THR A 2 15.70 30.97 5.70
CA THR A 2 16.31 29.91 4.90
C THR A 2 15.81 30.07 3.47
N THR A 3 16.74 30.45 2.58
CA THR A 3 16.53 30.72 1.16
C THR A 3 16.39 29.42 0.36
N PRO A 4 15.46 29.32 -0.61
CA PRO A 4 15.40 28.20 -1.56
C PRO A 4 16.31 28.44 -2.78
N PRO A 5 16.84 27.39 -3.44
CA PRO A 5 17.70 27.53 -4.61
C PRO A 5 16.90 27.78 -5.92
N LYS A 6 17.52 28.54 -6.82
CA LYS A 6 17.01 29.00 -8.13
C LYS A 6 16.88 27.86 -9.15
N ALA A 7 15.73 27.79 -9.81
CA ALA A 7 15.52 26.98 -11.02
C ALA A 7 16.22 27.62 -12.25
N ARG A 8 17.01 26.83 -12.98
CA ARG A 8 17.55 27.19 -14.30
C ARG A 8 16.54 26.79 -15.38
N ARG A 9 16.11 27.75 -16.19
CA ARG A 9 15.30 27.54 -17.40
C ARG A 9 16.25 27.18 -18.56
N PHE A 10 15.99 26.08 -19.25
CA PHE A 10 16.58 25.81 -20.55
C PHE A 10 15.59 26.23 -21.64
N HIS A 11 16.06 27.08 -22.55
CA HIS A 11 15.36 27.42 -23.79
C HIS A 11 15.76 26.38 -24.84
N ALA A 12 14.77 25.75 -25.48
CA ALA A 12 14.97 24.98 -26.71
C ALA A 12 14.51 25.84 -27.88
N SER A 13 15.43 26.20 -28.76
CA SER A 13 15.15 26.85 -30.04
C SER A 13 14.84 25.77 -31.09
N ALA A 14 13.77 26.01 -31.84
CA ALA A 14 13.41 25.28 -33.03
C ALA A 14 14.19 25.86 -34.22
N GLU A 15 15.01 25.05 -34.87
CA GLU A 15 15.47 25.20 -36.25
C GLU A 15 16.44 24.04 -36.55
N GLU A 16 15.95 22.96 -37.15
CA GLU A 16 16.66 22.37 -38.29
C GLU A 16 15.72 21.47 -39.09
N ALA A 17 15.42 21.94 -40.29
CA ALA A 17 14.64 21.26 -41.30
C ALA A 17 15.60 20.56 -42.27
N VAL A 18 15.37 19.28 -42.58
CA VAL A 18 15.74 18.71 -43.88
C VAL A 18 14.73 17.64 -44.28
N ARG A 19 13.97 17.91 -45.36
CA ARG A 19 13.44 16.89 -46.28
C ARG A 19 14.50 16.64 -47.36
N PRO A 20 14.52 15.44 -47.96
CA PRO A 20 13.99 15.37 -49.33
C PRO A 20 13.16 14.11 -49.59
N GLY A 21 12.28 14.20 -50.59
CA GLY A 21 11.54 13.07 -51.14
C GLY A 21 12.08 12.59 -52.48
N ALA A 22 11.68 11.39 -52.90
CA ALA A 22 11.32 10.97 -54.25
C ALA A 22 11.08 9.43 -54.25
N VAL A 23 9.86 8.96 -54.49
CA VAL A 23 9.38 8.28 -55.74
C VAL A 23 10.00 6.90 -56.00
N SER A 24 9.19 5.85 -55.88
CA SER A 24 9.07 4.76 -56.88
C SER A 24 7.89 3.83 -56.57
N GLU A 25 7.12 3.51 -57.61
CA GLU A 25 5.89 2.72 -57.71
C GLU A 25 6.16 1.18 -57.82
N PRO A 26 5.16 0.29 -58.04
CA PRO A 26 5.02 -1.01 -57.37
C PRO A 26 5.56 -2.23 -58.15
N VAL A 27 5.74 -3.36 -57.47
CA VAL A 27 5.96 -4.68 -58.12
C VAL A 27 5.11 -5.78 -57.47
N SER A 28 4.54 -6.59 -58.36
CA SER A 28 3.52 -7.61 -58.19
C SER A 28 3.98 -8.96 -57.62
N ALA A 29 3.02 -9.61 -56.95
CA ALA A 29 2.69 -11.04 -56.81
C ALA A 29 3.61 -12.18 -57.30
N GLN A 30 3.81 -13.15 -56.39
CA GLN A 30 3.82 -14.63 -56.51
C GLN A 30 4.80 -15.13 -55.42
N ASP A 31 4.39 -15.86 -54.38
CA ASP A 31 4.16 -17.31 -54.46
C ASP A 31 3.49 -17.81 -53.15
N ARG A 32 2.49 -18.68 -53.25
CA ARG A 32 1.86 -19.39 -52.12
C ARG A 32 1.59 -20.83 -52.55
N PRO A 33 1.84 -21.82 -51.69
CA PRO A 33 1.12 -23.08 -51.74
C PRO A 33 0.19 -23.25 -50.53
N ARG A 34 -1.07 -23.61 -50.82
CA ARG A 34 -1.94 -24.40 -49.93
C ARG A 34 -1.49 -25.88 -50.00
N PRO A 35 -1.84 -26.71 -49.00
CA PRO A 35 -2.97 -27.61 -49.26
C PRO A 35 -3.89 -27.88 -48.06
N ASP A 36 -5.14 -28.19 -48.39
CA ASP A 36 -6.18 -28.76 -47.55
C ASP A 36 -5.87 -30.21 -47.13
N ALA A 37 -6.20 -30.58 -45.88
CA ALA A 37 -6.65 -31.92 -45.52
C ALA A 37 -7.40 -31.88 -44.18
N GLY A 38 -8.70 -32.16 -44.22
CA GLY A 38 -9.56 -32.20 -43.05
C GLY A 38 -9.28 -33.37 -42.12
N ILE A 39 -9.36 -33.13 -40.81
CA ILE A 39 -9.38 -34.19 -39.79
C ILE A 39 -10.58 -33.99 -38.85
N ARG A 40 -11.34 -35.07 -38.76
CA ARG A 40 -12.58 -35.34 -38.04
C ARG A 40 -12.35 -35.33 -36.52
N LEU A 41 -13.16 -34.57 -35.79
CA LEU A 41 -13.21 -34.56 -34.31
C LEU A 41 -14.14 -35.69 -33.83
N GLU A 42 -13.59 -36.69 -33.14
CA GLU A 42 -14.36 -37.64 -32.33
C GLU A 42 -14.35 -37.21 -30.85
N LEU A 43 -15.54 -36.91 -30.32
CA LEU A 43 -15.78 -36.67 -28.90
C LEU A 43 -15.84 -38.01 -28.16
N ARG A 44 -14.81 -38.33 -27.36
CA ARG A 44 -14.91 -39.36 -26.32
C ARG A 44 -15.38 -38.75 -25.01
N LYS A 45 -16.64 -39.02 -24.68
CA LYS A 45 -17.28 -38.76 -23.38
C LYS A 45 -16.63 -39.67 -22.31
N LYS A 46 -16.00 -39.07 -21.30
CA LYS A 46 -15.45 -39.81 -20.14
C LYS A 46 -16.58 -40.11 -19.16
N ALA A 47 -16.76 -41.39 -18.85
CA ALA A 47 -17.72 -41.92 -17.90
C ALA A 47 -17.25 -41.78 -16.44
N GLU A 48 -18.21 -41.78 -15.53
CA GLU A 48 -18.08 -41.76 -14.06
C GLU A 48 -17.13 -42.84 -13.52
N PRO A 49 -16.45 -42.63 -12.38
CA PRO A 49 -15.77 -43.69 -11.68
C PRO A 49 -16.73 -44.38 -10.69
N GLN A 50 -16.92 -45.69 -10.91
CA GLN A 50 -17.36 -46.65 -9.91
C GLN A 50 -16.21 -47.01 -8.96
N ASP A 51 -16.63 -47.30 -7.75
CA ASP A 51 -15.92 -47.78 -6.57
C ASP A 51 -15.22 -49.13 -6.82
N VAL A 52 -13.89 -49.19 -6.66
CA VAL A 52 -13.14 -50.42 -6.42
C VAL A 52 -11.90 -50.11 -5.57
N GLY A 53 -11.84 -50.71 -4.39
CA GLY A 53 -10.74 -50.54 -3.43
C GLY A 53 -9.41 -51.13 -3.89
N GLY A 54 -8.31 -50.55 -3.37
CA GLY A 54 -6.98 -51.13 -3.48
C GLY A 54 -5.84 -50.14 -3.27
N VAL A 55 -5.25 -50.18 -2.07
CA VAL A 55 -3.86 -49.85 -1.70
C VAL A 55 -3.38 -48.40 -1.95
N MET A 56 -3.30 -47.63 -0.87
CA MET A 56 -2.66 -46.31 -0.81
C MET A 56 -1.16 -46.39 -1.09
N SER A 57 -0.65 -45.46 -1.90
CA SER A 57 0.77 -45.29 -2.16
C SER A 57 1.46 -44.50 -1.04
N ASP A 58 2.72 -44.80 -0.75
CA ASP A 58 3.53 -44.13 0.30
C ASP A 58 3.59 -42.60 0.15
N ALA A 59 3.36 -42.08 -1.06
CA ALA A 59 3.33 -40.64 -1.35
C ALA A 59 2.07 -39.93 -0.79
N ASP A 60 0.95 -40.64 -0.67
CA ASP A 60 -0.30 -40.07 -0.15
C ASP A 60 -0.30 -40.06 1.39
N ALA A 61 0.31 -41.07 2.03
CA ALA A 61 0.52 -41.11 3.48
C ALA A 61 1.47 -40.01 3.97
N GLN A 62 2.40 -39.55 3.12
CA GLN A 62 3.34 -38.48 3.45
C GLN A 62 2.70 -37.09 3.33
N ARG A 63 1.73 -36.92 2.43
CA ARG A 63 0.91 -35.70 2.33
C ARG A 63 -0.07 -35.54 3.49
N GLU A 64 -0.63 -36.64 3.98
CA GLU A 64 -1.58 -36.60 5.11
C GLU A 64 -0.90 -36.28 6.45
N ARG A 65 0.39 -36.62 6.59
CA ARG A 65 1.22 -36.24 7.76
C ARG A 65 1.59 -34.76 7.81
N LEU A 66 1.61 -34.09 6.66
CA LEU A 66 1.96 -32.66 6.58
C LEU A 66 0.76 -31.73 6.85
N MET A 67 -0.46 -32.26 6.86
CA MET A 67 -1.70 -31.48 7.01
C MET A 67 -2.36 -31.64 8.39
N ARG A 68 -1.70 -32.30 9.36
CA ARG A 68 -2.23 -32.50 10.71
C ARG A 68 -1.65 -31.45 11.67
N THR A 69 -2.45 -30.46 12.06
CA THR A 69 -2.11 -29.47 13.09
C THR A 69 -2.54 -29.98 14.47
N GLU A 70 -1.64 -30.61 15.20
CA GLU A 70 -1.72 -30.73 16.66
C GLU A 70 -0.67 -29.81 17.31
N PRO A 71 -0.95 -29.25 18.51
CA PRO A 71 -0.01 -28.36 19.18
C PRO A 71 1.20 -29.16 19.67
N VAL A 72 2.38 -28.76 19.21
CA VAL A 72 3.67 -29.31 19.64
C VAL A 72 4.00 -28.72 21.02
N ASP A 73 4.28 -29.63 21.96
CA ASP A 73 4.75 -29.37 23.31
C ASP A 73 6.23 -28.96 23.25
N ASP A 74 6.50 -27.69 23.53
CA ASP A 74 7.87 -27.14 23.56
C ASP A 74 8.59 -27.63 24.81
N GLY A 75 9.32 -28.75 24.65
CA GLY A 75 10.03 -29.49 25.70
C GLY A 75 11.09 -28.70 26.49
N LEU A 76 10.64 -27.80 27.35
CA LEU A 76 11.44 -27.12 28.38
C LEU A 76 10.84 -27.39 29.76
N GLY A 77 10.83 -28.68 30.11
CA GLY A 77 10.58 -29.16 31.46
C GLY A 77 11.87 -29.29 32.26
N GLY A 78 12.07 -28.40 33.24
CA GLY A 78 12.78 -28.72 34.47
C GLY A 78 14.26 -28.31 34.55
N LEU A 79 14.51 -27.13 35.13
CA LEU A 79 15.70 -26.86 35.93
C LEU A 79 15.27 -26.06 37.18
N ARG A 80 15.06 -26.80 38.28
CA ARG A 80 15.05 -26.26 39.63
C ARG A 80 16.47 -26.39 40.19
N ALA A 81 17.06 -25.26 40.56
CA ALA A 81 18.15 -25.21 41.54
C ALA A 81 17.74 -24.21 42.63
N ALA A 82 17.84 -24.66 43.87
CA ALA A 82 17.46 -23.97 45.10
C ALA A 82 18.71 -23.56 45.90
N ALA A 83 18.61 -22.42 46.61
CA ALA A 83 19.24 -22.05 47.89
C ALA A 83 18.97 -20.54 48.13
N ASP A 84 18.11 -20.14 49.08
CA ASP A 84 18.35 -19.85 50.53
C ASP A 84 19.29 -18.65 50.75
N GLU A 85 19.12 -17.68 51.67
CA GLU A 85 18.17 -17.27 52.73
C GLU A 85 18.58 -15.80 53.09
N ALA A 86 17.70 -14.84 53.45
CA ALA A 86 17.37 -14.37 54.82
C ALA A 86 16.92 -12.87 54.69
N ALA A 87 16.05 -12.21 55.46
CA ALA A 87 15.39 -12.43 56.75
C ALA A 87 14.16 -11.49 56.93
N GLY A 88 13.16 -11.90 57.74
CA GLY A 88 12.47 -11.01 58.69
C GLY A 88 10.95 -10.72 58.54
N GLY A 89 10.10 -11.39 59.34
CA GLY A 89 9.04 -10.71 60.14
C GLY A 89 7.54 -10.80 59.75
N THR A 90 6.89 -11.91 60.09
CA THR A 90 5.48 -12.07 60.60
C THR A 90 4.30 -11.17 60.14
N THR A 91 3.36 -11.73 59.38
CA THR A 91 1.89 -11.87 59.70
C THR A 91 1.18 -12.68 58.58
N PRO A 92 0.12 -13.49 58.86
CA PRO A 92 -0.46 -14.40 57.88
C PRO A 92 -1.52 -13.71 57.02
N ALA A 93 -1.32 -13.68 55.69
CA ALA A 93 -2.34 -13.31 54.71
C ALA A 93 -2.45 -14.41 53.65
N THR A 94 -3.70 -14.83 53.41
CA THR A 94 -4.15 -15.86 52.48
C THR A 94 -3.63 -15.66 51.06
N SER A 95 -3.20 -16.73 50.41
CA SER A 95 -2.57 -16.79 49.08
C SER A 95 -3.40 -16.15 47.95
N PRO A 96 -2.78 -15.58 46.90
CA PRO A 96 -3.48 -15.07 45.72
C PRO A 96 -3.86 -16.21 44.75
N GLU A 97 -5.12 -16.23 44.29
CA GLU A 97 -5.64 -17.21 43.32
C GLU A 97 -5.03 -16.99 41.92
N SER A 98 -4.87 -18.08 41.16
CA SER A 98 -4.31 -18.03 39.80
C SER A 98 -5.31 -17.43 38.78
N PRO A 99 -4.86 -16.66 37.77
CA PRO A 99 -5.76 -15.98 36.82
C PRO A 99 -6.69 -16.93 36.04
N GLN A 100 -6.26 -18.16 35.79
CA GLN A 100 -7.03 -19.17 35.06
C GLN A 100 -8.21 -19.73 35.89
N GLU A 101 -8.05 -19.85 37.21
CA GLU A 101 -9.12 -20.29 38.11
C GLU A 101 -10.20 -19.22 38.28
N LEU A 102 -9.81 -17.95 38.34
CA LEU A 102 -10.75 -16.82 38.39
C LEU A 102 -11.65 -16.81 37.15
N GLU A 103 -11.08 -16.99 35.96
CA GLU A 103 -11.83 -17.00 34.70
C GLU A 103 -12.81 -18.18 34.61
N ALA A 104 -12.43 -19.35 35.09
CA ALA A 104 -13.30 -20.52 35.18
C ALA A 104 -14.50 -20.29 36.12
N LYS A 105 -14.27 -19.68 37.30
CA LYS A 105 -15.38 -19.34 38.22
C LYS A 105 -16.30 -18.25 37.65
N LEU A 106 -15.76 -17.27 36.92
CA LEU A 106 -16.56 -16.25 36.22
C LEU A 106 -17.38 -16.83 35.06
N ALA A 107 -16.87 -17.86 34.37
CA ALA A 107 -17.63 -18.58 33.35
C ALA A 107 -18.80 -19.37 33.96
N ALA A 108 -18.61 -19.97 35.13
CA ALA A 108 -19.68 -20.65 35.86
C ALA A 108 -20.83 -19.70 36.25
N ILE A 109 -20.53 -18.48 36.71
CA ILE A 109 -21.55 -17.47 37.04
C ILE A 109 -22.29 -16.99 35.79
N ARG A 110 -21.62 -16.87 34.64
CA ARG A 110 -22.27 -16.54 33.36
C ARG A 110 -23.24 -17.65 32.92
N ALA A 111 -22.90 -18.91 33.17
CA ALA A 111 -23.77 -20.05 32.85
C ALA A 111 -25.08 -20.08 33.67
N GLU A 112 -25.14 -19.39 34.82
CA GLU A 112 -26.33 -19.29 35.65
C GLU A 112 -27.43 -18.36 35.09
N ASN A 113 -27.17 -17.62 33.99
CA ASN A 113 -28.14 -16.75 33.31
C ASN A 113 -28.86 -15.74 34.24
N LEU A 114 -28.11 -15.08 35.11
CA LEU A 114 -28.64 -14.04 36.00
C LEU A 114 -29.17 -12.86 35.18
N SER A 115 -30.31 -12.29 35.62
CA SER A 115 -30.88 -11.11 34.95
C SER A 115 -30.00 -9.87 35.14
N GLU A 116 -29.99 -8.96 34.16
CA GLU A 116 -29.25 -7.68 34.25
C GLU A 116 -29.62 -6.86 35.49
N ARG A 117 -30.83 -7.03 36.01
CA ARG A 117 -31.27 -6.39 37.25
C ARG A 117 -30.54 -6.97 38.47
N GLN A 118 -30.37 -8.29 38.53
CA GLN A 118 -29.67 -8.96 39.63
C GLN A 118 -28.17 -8.63 39.62
N LEU A 119 -27.56 -8.56 38.43
CA LEU A 119 -26.16 -8.17 38.25
C LEU A 119 -25.90 -6.73 38.77
N ARG A 120 -26.77 -5.77 38.40
CA ARG A 120 -26.67 -4.38 38.92
C ARG A 120 -26.85 -4.30 40.44
N ILE A 121 -27.74 -5.11 41.01
CA ILE A 121 -27.93 -5.17 42.47
C ILE A 121 -26.67 -5.74 43.14
N ALA A 122 -26.10 -6.82 42.60
CA ALA A 122 -24.86 -7.41 43.11
C ALA A 122 -23.69 -6.41 43.09
N ARG A 123 -23.49 -5.68 41.99
CA ARG A 123 -22.46 -4.61 41.93
C ARG A 123 -22.71 -3.52 42.96
N ARG A 124 -23.98 -3.14 43.20
CA ARG A 124 -24.33 -2.11 44.19
C ARG A 124 -24.09 -2.59 45.63
N ILE A 125 -24.35 -3.87 45.91
CA ILE A 125 -24.07 -4.51 47.20
C ILE A 125 -22.54 -4.60 47.41
N ALA A 126 -21.79 -5.02 46.38
CA ALA A 126 -20.33 -5.05 46.42
C ALA A 126 -19.73 -3.67 46.73
N ALA A 127 -20.25 -2.60 46.11
CA ALA A 127 -19.85 -1.22 46.42
C ALA A 127 -20.19 -0.80 47.86
N MET A 128 -21.35 -1.23 48.40
CA MET A 128 -21.73 -0.98 49.79
C MET A 128 -20.77 -1.65 50.78
N HIS A 129 -20.31 -2.86 50.44
CA HIS A 129 -19.31 -3.61 51.21
C HIS A 129 -17.86 -3.24 50.85
N GLN A 130 -17.65 -2.16 50.09
CA GLN A 130 -16.33 -1.65 49.68
C GLN A 130 -15.46 -2.67 48.94
N ILE A 131 -16.10 -3.56 48.19
CA ILE A 131 -15.43 -4.57 47.36
C ILE A 131 -15.22 -3.96 45.97
N THR A 132 -13.96 -3.80 45.58
CA THR A 132 -13.59 -3.37 44.22
C THR A 132 -13.73 -4.54 43.25
N VAL A 133 -14.46 -4.32 42.17
CA VAL A 133 -14.83 -5.35 41.18
C VAL A 133 -14.75 -4.75 39.78
N ASN A 134 -14.22 -5.53 38.83
CA ASN A 134 -14.03 -5.08 37.45
C ASN A 134 -15.22 -5.44 36.55
N SER A 135 -16.01 -6.45 36.93
CA SER A 135 -17.21 -6.88 36.20
C SER A 135 -18.41 -7.10 37.14
N ASP A 136 -19.62 -7.16 36.57
CA ASP A 136 -20.84 -7.43 37.34
C ASP A 136 -20.87 -8.87 37.89
N GLU A 137 -20.30 -9.81 37.15
CA GLU A 137 -20.19 -11.22 37.50
C GLU A 137 -19.12 -11.43 38.60
N GLU A 138 -18.03 -10.68 38.55
CA GLU A 138 -17.03 -10.66 39.63
C GLU A 138 -17.63 -10.14 40.94
N ALA A 139 -18.59 -9.19 40.87
CA ALA A 139 -19.32 -8.74 42.05
C ALA A 139 -20.12 -9.87 42.71
N VAL A 140 -20.76 -10.73 41.91
CA VAL A 140 -21.49 -11.90 42.43
C VAL A 140 -20.51 -12.91 43.04
N LEU A 141 -19.38 -13.17 42.37
CA LEU A 141 -18.34 -14.08 42.85
C LEU A 141 -17.82 -13.66 44.25
N ARG A 142 -17.34 -12.42 44.38
CA ARG A 142 -16.72 -11.90 45.60
C ARG A 142 -17.71 -11.75 46.76
N LEU A 143 -19.00 -11.61 46.45
CA LEU A 143 -20.06 -11.61 47.46
C LEU A 143 -20.36 -13.03 47.95
N ARG A 144 -20.42 -14.02 47.05
CA ARG A 144 -20.60 -15.44 47.40
C ARG A 144 -19.44 -16.01 48.21
N GLU A 145 -18.21 -15.63 47.89
CA GLU A 145 -17.02 -15.99 48.67
C GLU A 145 -17.07 -15.46 50.11
N ARG A 146 -17.84 -14.38 50.34
CA ARG A 146 -18.13 -13.82 51.67
C ARG A 146 -19.46 -14.32 52.26
N GLY A 147 -20.08 -15.31 51.63
CA GLY A 147 -21.35 -15.92 52.07
C GLY A 147 -22.58 -15.04 51.86
N ILE A 148 -22.52 -14.02 51.00
CA ILE A 148 -23.60 -13.08 50.72
C ILE A 148 -24.19 -13.40 49.34
N ASP A 149 -25.40 -13.98 49.31
CA ASP A 149 -26.10 -14.26 48.05
C ASP A 149 -26.98 -13.08 47.62
N PRO A 150 -26.66 -12.38 46.51
CA PRO A 150 -27.46 -11.26 46.01
C PRO A 150 -28.81 -11.69 45.41
N SER A 151 -29.04 -12.99 45.21
CA SER A 151 -30.26 -13.57 44.65
C SER A 151 -31.37 -13.82 45.70
N GLN A 152 -31.05 -13.73 47.00
CA GLN A 152 -32.03 -13.99 48.06
C GLN A 152 -32.89 -12.74 48.37
N ARG A 153 -34.21 -12.92 48.42
CA ARG A 153 -35.22 -11.84 48.64
C ARG A 153 -34.99 -10.99 49.91
N ALA A 154 -34.28 -11.51 50.91
CA ALA A 154 -34.04 -10.83 52.18
C ALA A 154 -33.11 -9.60 52.06
N ALA A 155 -32.10 -9.66 51.19
CA ALA A 155 -31.17 -8.54 50.96
C ALA A 155 -31.84 -7.34 50.27
N LEU A 156 -32.82 -7.60 49.41
CA LEU A 156 -33.62 -6.58 48.71
C LEU A 156 -34.49 -5.73 49.65
N GLY A 157 -34.99 -6.33 50.74
CA GLY A 157 -35.85 -5.64 51.72
C GLY A 157 -35.09 -4.62 52.59
N GLN A 158 -33.85 -4.94 52.97
CA GLN A 158 -33.00 -4.04 53.76
C GLN A 158 -32.42 -2.89 52.92
N ILE A 159 -32.21 -3.10 51.63
CA ILE A 159 -31.73 -2.05 50.71
C ILE A 159 -32.84 -1.05 50.41
N LEU A 160 -34.09 -1.49 50.24
CA LEU A 160 -35.23 -0.58 50.03
C LEU A 160 -35.58 0.25 51.28
N SER A 161 -35.41 -0.30 52.48
CA SER A 161 -35.63 0.43 53.73
C SER A 161 -34.48 1.39 54.07
N SER A 162 -33.23 1.02 53.75
CA SER A 162 -32.06 1.91 53.91
C SER A 162 -31.99 3.01 52.85
N GLU A 163 -32.41 2.76 51.60
CA GLU A 163 -32.57 3.79 50.57
C GLU A 163 -33.67 4.80 50.94
N GLY A 164 -34.81 4.32 51.47
CA GLY A 164 -35.91 5.17 51.92
C GLY A 164 -35.51 6.09 53.08
N SER A 165 -34.64 5.63 53.99
CA SER A 165 -34.15 6.43 55.11
C SER A 165 -32.96 7.33 54.72
N ARG A 166 -32.13 6.94 53.75
CA ARG A 166 -31.01 7.77 53.25
C ARG A 166 -31.47 8.90 52.33
N ALA A 167 -32.51 8.68 51.52
CA ALA A 167 -33.17 9.73 50.75
C ALA A 167 -33.85 10.80 51.63
N GLN A 168 -34.14 10.47 52.89
CA GLN A 168 -34.72 11.39 53.87
C GLN A 168 -33.67 12.14 54.70
N ALA A 169 -32.40 11.72 54.64
CA ALA A 169 -31.30 12.25 55.48
C ALA A 169 -30.21 13.03 54.71
N GLN A 170 -30.30 13.18 53.38
CA GLN A 170 -29.36 13.99 52.59
C GLN A 170 -30.10 15.00 51.69
N PRO A 171 -30.16 16.29 52.06
CA PRO A 171 -30.59 17.33 51.14
C PRO A 171 -29.47 17.63 50.14
N SER A 172 -29.73 17.36 48.86
CA SER A 172 -28.96 17.88 47.74
C SER A 172 -29.01 19.41 47.69
N GLN A 173 -27.86 20.05 47.45
CA GLN A 173 -27.62 21.50 47.54
C GLN A 173 -28.27 22.37 46.44
N THR A 174 -29.35 21.93 45.82
CA THR A 174 -30.14 22.73 44.86
C THR A 174 -31.62 22.59 45.17
N SER A 175 -32.04 23.25 46.25
CA SER A 175 -33.44 23.54 46.55
C SER A 175 -33.50 24.93 47.16
N PRO A 176 -34.42 25.82 46.70
CA PRO A 176 -34.45 27.19 47.15
C PRO A 176 -34.78 27.26 48.64
N VAL A 177 -33.93 27.99 49.38
CA VAL A 177 -34.13 28.32 50.79
C VAL A 177 -35.36 29.23 50.92
N VAL A 178 -36.39 28.75 51.62
CA VAL A 178 -37.54 29.57 52.00
C VAL A 178 -37.13 30.43 53.20
N VAL A 179 -36.89 31.72 52.96
CA VAL A 179 -36.72 32.73 54.00
C VAL A 179 -38.12 33.13 54.52
N PRO A 180 -38.38 33.20 55.84
CA PRO A 180 -39.65 33.74 56.33
C PRO A 180 -39.67 35.26 56.14
N ARG A 181 -40.56 35.77 55.30
CA ARG A 181 -40.80 37.22 55.18
C ARG A 181 -41.56 37.73 56.40
N THR A 182 -41.01 38.77 57.00
CA THR A 182 -41.56 39.59 58.07
C THR A 182 -42.82 40.35 57.62
N ALA A 183 -43.75 40.55 58.55
CA ALA A 183 -45.03 41.23 58.37
C ALA A 183 -44.86 42.76 58.14
N PRO A 184 -45.73 43.42 57.35
CA PRO A 184 -45.82 44.88 57.32
C PRO A 184 -46.84 45.45 58.35
N PRO A 185 -46.68 46.73 58.77
CA PRO A 185 -47.38 47.38 59.90
C PRO A 185 -48.78 47.93 59.54
N PRO A 186 -49.59 48.37 60.53
CA PRO A 186 -51.02 48.63 60.38
C PRO A 186 -51.33 50.05 59.88
N VAL A 187 -52.43 50.20 59.13
CA VAL A 187 -53.06 51.49 58.80
C VAL A 187 -54.37 51.66 59.59
N PRO A 188 -54.74 52.90 59.97
CA PRO A 188 -55.64 53.16 61.09
C PRO A 188 -57.12 53.26 60.71
N ALA A 189 -57.94 53.16 61.76
CA ALA A 189 -59.39 53.06 61.78
C ALA A 189 -60.15 54.32 61.34
N VAL A 190 -61.31 54.08 60.70
CA VAL A 190 -62.45 55.01 60.67
C VAL A 190 -63.70 54.20 61.06
N ALA A 191 -64.46 54.76 62.01
CA ALA A 191 -65.61 54.17 62.69
C ALA A 191 -66.94 54.48 61.95
N PRO A 192 -68.12 54.22 62.54
CA PRO A 192 -68.81 52.93 62.50
C PRO A 192 -70.17 53.06 61.78
N GLY A 193 -70.57 52.04 61.04
CA GLY A 193 -71.88 52.01 60.40
C GLY A 193 -72.20 50.66 59.80
N THR A 194 -73.20 50.00 60.39
CA THR A 194 -74.01 48.92 59.82
C THR A 194 -73.29 47.59 59.59
N GLU A 195 -73.54 46.66 60.53
CA GLU A 195 -73.23 45.25 60.40
C GLU A 195 -73.85 44.65 59.12
N VAL A 196 -73.03 44.40 58.11
CA VAL A 196 -73.31 43.37 57.10
C VAL A 196 -72.01 42.60 56.89
N ALA A 197 -71.91 41.46 57.55
CA ALA A 197 -70.85 40.49 57.34
C ALA A 197 -70.87 40.01 55.88
N LEU A 198 -69.96 40.53 55.05
CA LEU A 198 -69.69 39.99 53.72
C LEU A 198 -68.99 38.62 53.87
N PRO A 199 -69.47 37.57 53.21
CA PRO A 199 -68.98 36.22 53.43
C PRO A 199 -67.58 36.05 52.85
N ARG A 200 -66.65 35.58 53.67
CA ARG A 200 -65.39 34.97 53.21
C ARG A 200 -65.78 33.79 52.29
N PRO A 201 -65.18 33.62 51.10
CA PRO A 201 -65.41 32.41 50.33
C PRO A 201 -64.91 31.22 51.16
N GLY A 202 -65.86 30.41 51.63
CA GLY A 202 -65.58 29.25 52.46
C GLY A 202 -64.72 28.26 51.70
N LEU A 203 -63.61 27.84 52.31
CA LEU A 203 -63.01 26.55 51.97
C LEU A 203 -64.14 25.49 52.13
N PRO A 204 -64.39 24.64 51.12
CA PRO A 204 -65.49 23.69 51.19
C PRO A 204 -65.29 22.74 52.38
N THR A 205 -66.25 22.74 53.30
CA THR A 205 -66.35 21.80 54.41
C THR A 205 -66.48 20.37 53.87
N ARG A 206 -65.85 19.41 54.56
CA ARG A 206 -65.66 18.01 54.13
C ARG A 206 -66.94 17.18 53.89
N GLU A 207 -68.13 17.75 54.00
CA GLU A 207 -69.41 17.03 53.96
C GLU A 207 -70.23 17.24 52.68
N ALA A 208 -69.72 17.99 51.68
CA ALA A 208 -70.41 18.20 50.40
C ALA A 208 -69.72 17.55 49.18
N LEU A 209 -68.93 16.50 49.41
CA LEU A 209 -68.32 15.68 48.36
C LEU A 209 -68.89 14.26 48.42
N THR A 210 -70.08 14.05 47.84
CA THR A 210 -70.56 12.70 47.52
C THR A 210 -69.53 11.98 46.66
N GLU A 211 -69.40 10.67 46.81
CA GLU A 211 -68.46 9.84 46.03
C GLU A 211 -68.64 10.05 44.51
N GLU A 212 -69.87 10.31 44.08
CA GLU A 212 -70.24 10.68 42.71
C GLU A 212 -69.61 12.02 42.26
N LYS A 213 -69.62 13.07 43.09
CA LYS A 213 -68.99 14.35 42.76
C LYS A 213 -67.46 14.26 42.72
N ARG A 214 -66.85 13.45 43.60
CA ARG A 214 -65.41 13.15 43.53
C ARG A 214 -65.07 12.36 42.28
N ALA A 215 -65.88 11.37 41.91
CA ALA A 215 -65.70 10.59 40.69
C ALA A 215 -65.85 11.46 39.43
N GLU A 216 -66.83 12.36 39.40
CA GLU A 216 -66.98 13.35 38.33
C GLU A 216 -65.81 14.32 38.25
N GLU A 217 -65.30 14.79 39.38
CA GLU A 217 -64.15 15.69 39.44
C GLU A 217 -62.85 14.99 39.02
N ILE A 218 -62.64 13.73 39.43
CA ILE A 218 -61.54 12.87 38.97
C ILE A 218 -61.66 12.62 37.46
N TYR A 219 -62.87 12.35 36.94
CA TYR A 219 -63.07 12.13 35.50
C TYR A 219 -62.84 13.43 34.70
N ARG A 220 -63.22 14.60 35.23
CA ARG A 220 -62.91 15.92 34.64
C ARG A 220 -61.41 16.19 34.64
N ILE A 221 -60.70 15.90 35.72
CA ILE A 221 -59.24 16.03 35.82
C ILE A 221 -58.55 15.07 34.84
N GLN A 222 -58.96 13.80 34.77
CA GLN A 222 -58.43 12.84 33.79
C GLN A 222 -58.68 13.28 32.35
N ARG A 223 -59.89 13.80 32.05
CA ARG A 223 -60.24 14.30 30.71
C ARG A 223 -59.46 15.56 30.35
N ASP A 224 -59.18 16.44 31.31
CA ASP A 224 -58.36 17.63 31.10
C ASP A 224 -56.86 17.28 30.95
N ILE A 225 -56.33 16.36 31.75
CA ILE A 225 -54.98 15.80 31.59
C ILE A 225 -54.85 15.13 30.21
N ALA A 226 -55.83 14.33 29.80
CA ALA A 226 -55.86 13.71 28.49
C ALA A 226 -55.96 14.74 27.35
N ARG A 227 -56.76 15.81 27.50
CA ARG A 227 -56.84 16.92 26.52
C ARG A 227 -55.53 17.69 26.43
N ARG A 228 -54.88 18.01 27.55
CA ARG A 228 -53.58 18.69 27.60
C ARG A 228 -52.47 17.81 27.01
N ARG A 229 -52.46 16.51 27.31
CA ARG A 229 -51.54 15.52 26.72
C ARG A 229 -51.76 15.39 25.21
N ARG A 230 -53.01 15.27 24.75
CA ARG A 230 -53.35 15.25 23.31
C ARG A 230 -52.92 16.54 22.61
N ARG A 231 -53.14 17.72 23.19
CA ARG A 231 -52.69 19.00 22.61
C ARG A 231 -51.16 19.10 22.57
N ARG A 232 -50.45 18.69 23.62
CA ARG A 232 -48.97 18.66 23.62
C ARG A 232 -48.41 17.65 22.62
N MET A 233 -48.99 16.46 22.51
CA MET A 233 -48.62 15.46 21.52
C MET A 233 -48.97 15.89 20.09
N ALA A 234 -50.10 16.59 19.90
CA ALA A 234 -50.47 17.20 18.62
C ALA A 234 -49.49 18.31 18.23
N MET A 235 -49.06 19.16 19.16
CA MET A 235 -48.03 20.17 18.90
C MET A 235 -46.66 19.55 18.61
N LEU A 236 -46.29 18.48 19.33
CA LEU A 236 -45.04 17.75 19.07
C LEU A 236 -45.05 17.08 17.71
N SER A 237 -46.14 16.37 17.37
CA SER A 237 -46.31 15.71 16.07
C SER A 237 -46.37 16.72 14.93
N MET A 238 -47.01 17.88 15.11
CA MET A 238 -47.00 18.97 14.12
C MET A 238 -45.58 19.52 13.89
N ARG A 239 -44.80 19.73 14.96
CA ARG A 239 -43.40 20.17 14.85
C ARG A 239 -42.55 19.11 14.14
N LEU A 240 -42.68 17.84 14.52
CA LEU A 240 -41.96 16.75 13.88
C LEU A 240 -42.37 16.61 12.39
N LEU A 241 -43.66 16.79 12.08
CA LEU A 241 -44.14 16.74 10.70
C LEU A 241 -43.54 17.87 9.85
N ILE A 242 -43.48 19.09 10.37
CA ILE A 242 -42.95 20.25 9.63
C ILE A 242 -41.42 20.22 9.53
N PHE A 243 -40.71 19.86 10.61
CA PHE A 243 -39.25 19.94 10.66
C PHE A 243 -38.52 18.66 10.23
N VAL A 244 -39.19 17.51 10.26
CA VAL A 244 -38.60 16.22 9.90
C VAL A 244 -39.31 15.63 8.69
N MET A 245 -40.63 15.38 8.78
CA MET A 245 -41.34 14.65 7.72
C MET A 245 -41.44 15.43 6.41
N LEU A 246 -41.72 16.74 6.47
CA LEU A 246 -41.86 17.59 5.29
C LEU A 246 -40.56 17.70 4.48
N PRO A 247 -39.39 18.06 5.06
CA PRO A 247 -38.14 18.08 4.30
C PRO A 247 -37.71 16.67 3.85
N THR A 248 -37.96 15.63 4.64
CA THR A 248 -37.74 14.24 4.21
C THR A 248 -38.60 13.86 3.01
N PHE A 249 -39.88 14.23 3.03
CA PHE A 249 -40.82 13.98 1.94
C PHE A 249 -40.42 14.72 0.67
N LEU A 250 -39.96 15.97 0.78
CA LEU A 250 -39.38 16.72 -0.33
C LEU A 250 -38.14 16.03 -0.91
N CYS A 251 -37.22 15.55 -0.06
CA CYS A 251 -36.07 14.76 -0.51
C CYS A 251 -36.50 13.46 -1.19
N GLY A 252 -37.52 12.78 -0.67
CA GLY A 252 -38.06 11.57 -1.29
C GLY A 252 -38.69 11.84 -2.65
N LEU A 253 -39.48 12.91 -2.76
CA LEU A 253 -40.06 13.32 -4.02
C LEU A 253 -38.97 13.66 -5.05
N TYR A 254 -37.88 14.30 -4.62
CA TYR A 254 -36.71 14.51 -5.49
C TYR A 254 -36.06 13.20 -5.93
N TYR A 255 -35.65 12.32 -5.00
CA TYR A 255 -34.92 11.09 -5.35
C TYR A 255 -35.74 10.07 -6.14
N PHE A 256 -37.05 9.98 -5.91
CA PHE A 256 -37.91 9.03 -6.62
C PHE A 256 -38.44 9.55 -7.95
N ARG A 257 -38.58 10.88 -8.14
CA ARG A 257 -39.28 11.43 -9.32
C ARG A 257 -38.46 12.38 -10.19
N TYR A 258 -37.49 13.10 -9.63
CA TYR A 258 -36.72 14.13 -10.33
C TYR A 258 -35.24 13.79 -10.53
N ALA A 259 -34.64 13.01 -9.63
CA ALA A 259 -33.23 12.68 -9.73
C ALA A 259 -32.95 11.81 -10.96
N THR A 260 -31.90 12.15 -11.71
CA THR A 260 -31.50 11.40 -12.90
C THR A 260 -30.98 10.01 -12.53
N PRO A 261 -31.47 8.94 -13.19
CA PRO A 261 -30.91 7.61 -13.03
C PRO A 261 -29.48 7.58 -13.58
N LEU A 262 -28.56 7.03 -12.79
CA LEU A 262 -27.18 6.82 -13.20
C LEU A 262 -26.85 5.32 -13.14
N TYR A 263 -26.11 4.88 -14.14
CA TYR A 263 -25.77 3.50 -14.42
C TYR A 263 -24.29 3.29 -14.14
N ALA A 264 -23.97 2.34 -13.26
CA ALA A 264 -22.59 2.00 -12.92
C ALA A 264 -22.15 0.73 -13.64
N THR A 265 -21.14 0.84 -14.50
CA THR A 265 -20.46 -0.32 -15.10
C THR A 265 -19.24 -0.64 -14.25
N VAL A 266 -19.18 -1.89 -13.76
CA VAL A 266 -18.05 -2.41 -12.98
C VAL A 266 -17.17 -3.26 -13.89
N SER A 267 -15.87 -3.12 -13.72
CA SER A 267 -14.84 -3.90 -14.40
C SER A 267 -13.69 -4.15 -13.44
N GLN A 268 -13.02 -5.28 -13.62
CA GLN A 268 -11.88 -5.67 -12.80
C GLN A 268 -10.80 -6.21 -13.72
N PHE A 269 -9.57 -5.75 -13.53
CA PHE A 269 -8.45 -6.15 -14.38
C PHE A 269 -7.14 -6.21 -13.61
N GLN A 270 -6.21 -7.01 -14.13
CA GLN A 270 -4.89 -7.23 -13.56
C GLN A 270 -3.83 -6.94 -14.62
N ILE A 271 -2.71 -6.35 -14.18
CA ILE A 271 -1.52 -6.22 -15.01
C ILE A 271 -0.69 -7.49 -14.80
N GLN A 272 -0.56 -8.29 -15.85
CA GLN A 272 0.22 -9.52 -15.82
C GLN A 272 1.56 -9.34 -16.51
N PHE A 273 2.57 -10.01 -15.97
CA PHE A 273 3.89 -10.12 -16.55
C PHE A 273 3.92 -11.42 -17.35
N ALA A 274 4.47 -11.39 -18.56
CA ALA A 274 4.84 -12.61 -19.27
C ALA A 274 6.03 -13.27 -18.54
N ASP A 275 5.73 -14.00 -17.46
CA ASP A 275 6.76 -14.73 -16.71
C ASP A 275 7.21 -15.93 -17.54
N THR A 276 8.45 -15.89 -18.03
CA THR A 276 9.06 -17.11 -18.57
C THR A 276 9.37 -18.03 -17.41
N ALA A 277 8.57 -19.08 -17.27
CA ALA A 277 8.87 -20.25 -16.45
C ALA A 277 10.29 -20.75 -16.76
N GLY A 278 11.29 -20.30 -15.99
CA GLY A 278 12.68 -20.58 -16.31
C GLY A 278 13.70 -19.70 -15.62
N MET A 279 13.54 -19.41 -14.32
CA MET A 279 14.64 -19.18 -13.36
C MET A 279 14.04 -18.94 -11.98
N ALA A 280 13.60 -20.01 -11.34
CA ALA A 280 13.23 -20.03 -9.94
C ALA A 280 14.48 -19.95 -9.07
N THR A 281 15.15 -18.79 -9.04
CA THR A 281 16.23 -18.52 -8.08
C THR A 281 16.13 -17.07 -7.60
N GLN A 282 15.58 -16.89 -6.40
CA GLN A 282 15.86 -15.78 -5.48
C GLN A 282 15.40 -14.35 -5.86
N GLY A 283 14.74 -14.13 -7.01
CA GLY A 283 14.26 -12.82 -7.46
C GLY A 283 12.76 -12.52 -7.29
N ASN A 284 11.92 -13.52 -7.00
CA ASN A 284 10.44 -13.36 -7.02
C ASN A 284 9.88 -12.34 -6.02
N ALA A 285 10.59 -12.08 -4.90
CA ALA A 285 10.15 -11.07 -3.94
C ALA A 285 10.26 -9.64 -4.50
N LEU A 286 11.23 -9.37 -5.39
CA LEU A 286 11.41 -8.05 -6.00
C LEU A 286 10.46 -7.83 -7.18
N ALA A 287 10.14 -8.89 -7.94
CA ALA A 287 9.17 -8.83 -9.03
C ALA A 287 7.76 -8.46 -8.52
N GLY A 288 7.35 -9.00 -7.37
CA GLY A 288 6.09 -8.61 -6.70
C GLY A 288 6.05 -7.13 -6.30
N LEU A 289 7.17 -6.52 -5.90
CA LEU A 289 7.22 -5.09 -5.57
C LEU A 289 7.04 -4.19 -6.82
N GLN A 290 7.57 -4.59 -7.97
CA GLN A 290 7.49 -3.82 -9.22
C GLN A 290 6.08 -3.88 -9.84
N ALA A 291 5.38 -5.01 -9.71
CA ALA A 291 3.98 -5.15 -10.12
C ALA A 291 3.06 -4.13 -9.43
N ASN A 292 3.30 -3.90 -8.14
CA ASN A 292 2.56 -2.92 -7.35
C ASN A 292 2.78 -1.48 -7.85
N SER A 293 3.98 -1.11 -8.30
CA SER A 293 4.22 0.26 -8.79
C SER A 293 3.55 0.55 -10.14
N ASP A 294 3.47 -0.45 -11.03
CA ASP A 294 2.83 -0.28 -12.33
C ASP A 294 1.31 -0.13 -12.19
N ALA A 295 0.69 -0.97 -11.34
CA ALA A 295 -0.72 -0.87 -10.99
C ALA A 295 -1.10 0.49 -10.39
N VAL A 296 -0.28 0.99 -9.45
CA VAL A 296 -0.44 2.32 -8.86
C VAL A 296 -0.25 3.43 -9.90
N GLY A 297 0.67 3.26 -10.84
CA GLY A 297 0.89 4.17 -11.96
C GLY A 297 -0.34 4.29 -12.87
N VAL A 298 -0.92 3.15 -13.26
CA VAL A 298 -2.16 3.10 -14.06
C VAL A 298 -3.34 3.69 -13.29
N GLN A 299 -3.50 3.34 -12.02
CA GLN A 299 -4.54 3.92 -11.15
C GLN A 299 -4.42 5.45 -11.07
N SER A 300 -3.20 5.96 -10.89
CA SER A 300 -2.91 7.40 -10.85
C SER A 300 -3.20 8.07 -12.20
N TYR A 301 -2.90 7.41 -13.31
CA TYR A 301 -3.23 7.89 -14.65
C TYR A 301 -4.73 7.94 -14.89
N LEU A 302 -5.47 6.86 -14.62
CA LEU A 302 -6.91 6.79 -14.82
C LEU A 302 -7.68 7.78 -13.93
N SER A 303 -7.16 8.10 -12.75
CA SER A 303 -7.74 9.13 -11.87
C SER A 303 -7.29 10.57 -12.21
N SER A 304 -6.37 10.73 -13.17
CA SER A 304 -5.80 12.02 -13.54
C SER A 304 -6.73 12.86 -14.42
N ARG A 305 -6.40 14.16 -14.54
CA ARG A 305 -7.04 15.06 -15.50
C ARG A 305 -6.79 14.64 -16.95
N ASP A 306 -5.66 14.00 -17.21
CA ASP A 306 -5.26 13.61 -18.56
C ASP A 306 -6.20 12.54 -19.12
N ALA A 307 -6.47 11.50 -18.33
CA ALA A 307 -7.46 10.47 -18.68
C ALA A 307 -8.87 11.06 -18.90
N MET A 308 -9.28 12.02 -18.06
CA MET A 308 -10.57 12.71 -18.21
C MET A 308 -10.65 13.55 -19.49
N LEU A 309 -9.61 14.34 -19.79
CA LEU A 309 -9.57 15.15 -21.02
C LEU A 309 -9.56 14.27 -22.27
N ARG A 310 -8.84 13.15 -22.23
CA ARG A 310 -8.83 12.17 -23.30
C ARG A 310 -10.18 11.50 -23.49
N LEU A 311 -10.81 11.07 -22.40
CA LEU A 311 -12.16 10.49 -22.45
C LEU A 311 -13.19 11.49 -22.98
N ASP A 312 -13.05 12.78 -22.64
CA ASP A 312 -13.89 13.84 -23.20
C ASP A 312 -13.67 14.02 -24.70
N ALA A 313 -12.41 14.03 -25.15
CA ALA A 313 -12.08 14.15 -26.57
C ALA A 313 -12.60 12.97 -27.41
N ASP A 314 -12.48 11.74 -26.90
CA ASP A 314 -12.81 10.53 -27.66
C ASP A 314 -14.29 10.14 -27.56
N LYS A 315 -14.90 10.29 -26.38
CA LYS A 315 -16.26 9.79 -26.07
C LYS A 315 -17.23 10.89 -25.63
N GLY A 316 -16.80 12.14 -25.51
CA GLY A 316 -17.67 13.25 -25.15
C GLY A 316 -18.19 13.17 -23.71
N PHE A 317 -17.33 12.80 -22.76
CA PHE A 317 -17.67 12.73 -21.34
C PHE A 317 -18.40 13.98 -20.82
N LYS A 318 -17.89 15.17 -21.13
CA LYS A 318 -18.50 16.44 -20.72
C LYS A 318 -19.88 16.62 -21.33
N ALA A 319 -20.02 16.33 -22.62
CA ALA A 319 -21.28 16.46 -23.35
C ALA A 319 -22.37 15.53 -22.79
N ALA A 320 -22.00 14.30 -22.39
CA ALA A 320 -22.91 13.36 -21.76
C ALA A 320 -23.54 13.92 -20.48
N PHE A 321 -22.78 14.72 -19.70
CA PHE A 321 -23.27 15.33 -18.46
C PHE A 321 -23.88 16.75 -18.63
N GLN A 322 -23.89 17.29 -19.84
CA GLN A 322 -24.50 18.59 -20.18
C GLN A 322 -25.91 18.46 -20.77
N GLN A 323 -26.40 17.24 -20.99
CA GLN A 323 -27.71 16.97 -21.58
C GLN A 323 -28.86 17.51 -20.71
N GLN A 324 -29.98 17.88 -21.33
CA GLN A 324 -31.10 18.56 -20.66
C GLN A 324 -31.94 17.64 -19.77
N ASP A 325 -31.89 16.33 -20.01
CA ASP A 325 -32.50 15.26 -19.24
C ASP A 325 -31.83 15.01 -17.88
N ILE A 326 -30.63 15.56 -17.68
CA ILE A 326 -29.93 15.53 -16.40
C ILE A 326 -30.52 16.59 -15.46
N ASP A 327 -30.74 16.17 -14.22
CA ASP A 327 -31.34 17.00 -13.20
C ASP A 327 -30.47 18.25 -12.92
N PRO A 328 -31.07 19.42 -12.62
CA PRO A 328 -30.33 20.67 -12.50
C PRO A 328 -29.21 20.68 -11.44
N ILE A 329 -29.26 19.76 -10.47
CA ILE A 329 -28.27 19.67 -9.40
C ILE A 329 -27.02 18.90 -9.86
N LYS A 330 -27.17 17.83 -10.66
CA LYS A 330 -26.03 17.06 -11.19
C LYS A 330 -25.57 17.52 -12.57
N ARG A 331 -26.41 18.24 -13.32
CA ARG A 331 -26.11 18.68 -14.68
C ARG A 331 -24.94 19.65 -14.70
N LEU A 332 -24.01 19.38 -15.60
CA LEU A 332 -22.89 20.25 -15.86
C LEU A 332 -23.35 21.45 -16.72
N PRO A 333 -23.00 22.71 -16.38
CA PRO A 333 -23.37 23.84 -17.20
C PRO A 333 -22.63 23.84 -18.55
N ALA A 334 -23.21 24.46 -19.57
CA ALA A 334 -22.68 24.45 -20.94
C ALA A 334 -21.27 25.07 -21.04
N ASP A 335 -21.00 26.07 -20.21
CA ASP A 335 -19.73 26.81 -20.08
C ASP A 335 -18.83 26.26 -18.96
N ALA A 336 -19.09 25.05 -18.46
CA ALA A 336 -18.30 24.46 -17.38
C ALA A 336 -16.81 24.41 -17.70
N THR A 337 -15.99 24.75 -16.70
CA THR A 337 -14.53 24.62 -16.78
C THR A 337 -14.10 23.16 -16.72
N ASN A 338 -12.89 22.87 -17.19
CA ASN A 338 -12.31 21.53 -17.09
C ASN A 338 -12.16 21.08 -15.62
N GLU A 339 -11.98 22.02 -14.68
CA GLU A 339 -11.92 21.69 -13.24
C GLU A 339 -13.29 21.26 -12.69
N ALA A 340 -14.39 21.87 -13.13
CA ALA A 340 -15.72 21.41 -12.76
C ALA A 340 -16.01 20.02 -13.33
N THR A 341 -15.61 19.79 -14.58
CA THR A 341 -15.71 18.49 -15.27
C THR A 341 -14.87 17.43 -14.56
N TYR A 342 -13.66 17.78 -14.11
CA TYR A 342 -12.77 16.88 -13.38
C TYR A 342 -13.36 16.45 -12.02
N ARG A 343 -13.98 17.37 -11.28
CA ARG A 343 -14.66 17.01 -10.01
C ARG A 343 -15.82 16.04 -10.26
N LEU A 344 -16.54 16.22 -11.36
CA LEU A 344 -17.59 15.28 -11.76
C LEU A 344 -16.98 13.92 -12.14
N TYR A 345 -15.90 13.92 -12.92
CA TYR A 345 -15.15 12.72 -13.28
C TYR A 345 -14.70 11.92 -12.06
N GLN A 346 -14.11 12.56 -11.04
CA GLN A 346 -13.71 11.89 -9.80
C GLN A 346 -14.88 11.25 -9.02
N ASN A 347 -16.09 11.80 -9.15
CA ASN A 347 -17.28 11.22 -8.54
C ASN A 347 -17.90 10.09 -9.39
N SER A 348 -17.69 10.14 -10.71
CA SER A 348 -18.25 9.19 -11.67
C SER A 348 -17.33 8.00 -11.94
N VAL A 349 -16.02 8.19 -11.91
CA VAL A 349 -15.01 7.15 -12.17
C VAL A 349 -14.26 6.88 -10.87
N LYS A 350 -14.52 5.72 -10.27
CA LYS A 350 -13.85 5.27 -9.06
C LYS A 350 -12.93 4.12 -9.42
N ILE A 351 -11.66 4.25 -9.07
CA ILE A 351 -10.65 3.21 -9.29
C ILE A 351 -10.05 2.83 -7.94
N GLY A 352 -10.16 1.57 -7.58
CA GLY A 352 -9.53 0.95 -6.43
C GLY A 352 -8.40 0.02 -6.87
N TYR A 353 -7.36 -0.08 -6.05
CA TYR A 353 -6.30 -1.08 -6.21
C TYR A 353 -6.24 -1.94 -4.95
N ASP A 354 -6.38 -3.24 -5.11
CA ASP A 354 -6.16 -4.21 -4.04
C ASP A 354 -4.73 -4.77 -4.14
N PRO A 355 -3.82 -4.44 -3.22
CA PRO A 355 -2.44 -4.93 -3.25
C PRO A 355 -2.30 -6.41 -2.86
N THR A 356 -3.32 -7.01 -2.25
CA THR A 356 -3.32 -8.44 -1.88
C THR A 356 -3.68 -9.31 -3.08
N GLU A 357 -4.66 -8.89 -3.87
CA GLU A 357 -5.08 -9.60 -5.09
C GLU A 357 -4.34 -9.12 -6.35
N GLY A 358 -3.71 -7.94 -6.30
CA GLY A 358 -3.08 -7.30 -7.46
C GLY A 358 -4.09 -6.86 -8.54
N MET A 359 -5.34 -6.65 -8.14
CA MET A 359 -6.46 -6.32 -9.03
C MET A 359 -6.76 -4.80 -8.98
N LEU A 360 -7.07 -4.21 -10.13
CA LEU A 360 -7.68 -2.90 -10.22
C LEU A 360 -9.18 -3.06 -10.42
N ASP A 361 -9.94 -2.51 -9.49
CA ASP A 361 -11.39 -2.41 -9.57
C ASP A 361 -11.76 -1.04 -10.13
N MET A 362 -12.55 -1.00 -11.18
CA MET A 362 -13.01 0.24 -11.78
C MET A 362 -14.53 0.24 -11.90
N GLU A 363 -15.14 1.29 -11.33
CA GLU A 363 -16.56 1.60 -11.42
C GLU A 363 -16.71 2.90 -12.21
N VAL A 364 -17.44 2.84 -13.32
CA VAL A 364 -17.72 4.00 -14.18
C VAL A 364 -19.21 4.27 -14.20
N VAL A 365 -19.58 5.46 -13.75
CA VAL A 365 -20.97 5.91 -13.61
C VAL A 365 -21.31 6.88 -14.73
N ALA A 366 -22.38 6.61 -15.49
CA ALA A 366 -22.87 7.51 -16.54
C ALA A 366 -24.41 7.63 -16.54
N PRO A 367 -24.99 8.66 -17.18
CA PRO A 367 -26.44 8.84 -17.28
C PRO A 367 -27.15 7.80 -18.16
N ASN A 368 -26.39 7.09 -19.00
CA ASN A 368 -26.89 6.09 -19.93
C ASN A 368 -26.09 4.79 -19.77
N PRO A 369 -26.73 3.60 -19.79
CA PRO A 369 -26.06 2.32 -19.56
C PRO A 369 -25.08 1.94 -20.68
N GLN A 370 -25.34 2.32 -21.94
CA GLN A 370 -24.39 2.13 -23.03
C GLN A 370 -23.18 3.06 -22.87
N LEU A 371 -23.41 4.32 -22.48
CA LEU A 371 -22.30 5.27 -22.24
C LEU A 371 -21.42 4.84 -21.07
N SER A 372 -21.98 4.26 -19.99
CA SER A 372 -21.16 3.76 -18.87
C SER A 372 -20.24 2.62 -19.32
N GLN A 373 -20.75 1.74 -20.19
CA GLN A 373 -19.95 0.67 -20.79
C GLN A 373 -18.88 1.22 -21.73
N GLU A 374 -19.24 2.14 -22.63
CA GLU A 374 -18.29 2.74 -23.59
C GLU A 374 -17.18 3.51 -22.88
N PHE A 375 -17.50 4.26 -21.82
CA PHE A 375 -16.49 4.96 -21.02
C PHE A 375 -15.57 3.98 -20.30
N SER A 376 -16.11 2.89 -19.74
CA SER A 376 -15.31 1.85 -19.10
C SER A 376 -14.36 1.17 -20.08
N LEU A 377 -14.85 0.78 -21.28
CA LEU A 377 -14.02 0.20 -22.34
C LEU A 377 -12.92 1.16 -22.80
N ALA A 378 -13.24 2.45 -22.97
CA ALA A 378 -12.25 3.46 -23.35
C ALA A 378 -11.17 3.62 -22.27
N LEU A 379 -11.55 3.70 -21.00
CA LEU A 379 -10.60 3.80 -19.89
C LEU A 379 -9.70 2.56 -19.77
N ILE A 380 -10.23 1.37 -19.99
CA ILE A 380 -9.44 0.12 -20.07
C ILE A 380 -8.43 0.19 -21.21
N ALA A 381 -8.84 0.63 -22.40
CA ALA A 381 -7.93 0.78 -23.54
C ALA A 381 -6.83 1.82 -23.26
N TYR A 382 -7.15 2.91 -22.56
CA TYR A 382 -6.13 3.89 -22.15
C TYR A 382 -5.18 3.32 -21.10
N ALA A 383 -5.67 2.46 -20.20
CA ALA A 383 -4.85 1.75 -19.23
C ALA A 383 -3.86 0.80 -19.92
N GLU A 384 -4.32 0.05 -20.91
CA GLU A 384 -3.51 -0.84 -21.74
C GLU A 384 -2.40 -0.07 -22.45
N GLU A 385 -2.74 1.02 -23.16
CA GLU A 385 -1.75 1.85 -23.84
C GLU A 385 -0.74 2.48 -22.87
N GLN A 386 -1.19 2.87 -21.67
CA GLN A 386 -0.29 3.42 -20.66
C GLN A 386 0.71 2.38 -20.17
N VAL A 387 0.29 1.13 -19.97
CA VAL A 387 1.17 -0.01 -19.63
C VAL A 387 2.15 -0.29 -20.76
N ASP A 388 1.67 -0.29 -22.00
CA ASP A 388 2.49 -0.50 -23.19
C ASP A 388 3.55 0.58 -23.33
N ARG A 389 3.19 1.85 -23.09
CA ARG A 389 4.12 2.97 -23.17
C ARG A 389 5.21 2.90 -22.11
N LEU A 390 4.85 2.55 -20.87
CA LEU A 390 5.83 2.38 -19.78
C LEU A 390 6.81 1.25 -20.12
N THR A 391 6.30 0.13 -20.64
CA THR A 391 7.10 -1.02 -21.05
C THR A 391 7.99 -0.71 -22.25
N ALA A 392 7.44 -0.08 -23.28
CA ALA A 392 8.16 0.26 -24.51
C ALA A 392 9.33 1.20 -24.24
N ARG A 393 9.15 2.19 -23.34
CA ARG A 393 10.22 3.10 -22.95
C ARG A 393 11.35 2.38 -22.22
N LEU A 394 11.02 1.59 -21.19
CA LEU A 394 12.04 0.83 -20.45
C LEU A 394 12.82 -0.11 -21.38
N ARG A 395 12.12 -0.80 -22.27
CA ARG A 395 12.70 -1.69 -23.28
C ARG A 395 13.63 -0.95 -24.23
N SER A 396 13.19 0.20 -24.74
CA SER A 396 13.99 1.04 -25.64
C SER A 396 15.25 1.53 -24.94
N ASP A 397 15.14 2.00 -23.70
CA ASP A 397 16.26 2.55 -22.94
C ASP A 397 17.30 1.45 -22.60
N GLN A 398 16.84 0.25 -22.20
CA GLN A 398 17.72 -0.90 -21.93
C GLN A 398 18.43 -1.40 -23.20
N MET A 399 17.70 -1.54 -24.31
CA MET A 399 18.27 -1.96 -25.59
C MET A 399 19.25 -0.93 -26.14
N GLN A 400 18.91 0.35 -26.09
CA GLN A 400 19.78 1.41 -26.57
C GLN A 400 21.08 1.44 -25.76
N GLY A 401 21.01 1.36 -24.43
CA GLY A 401 22.20 1.31 -23.59
C GLY A 401 23.10 0.11 -23.91
N ALA A 402 22.53 -1.07 -24.16
CA ALA A 402 23.30 -2.25 -24.51
C ALA A 402 23.96 -2.14 -25.91
N ILE A 403 23.25 -1.55 -26.88
CA ILE A 403 23.79 -1.27 -28.22
C ILE A 403 24.93 -0.25 -28.14
N ASP A 404 24.78 0.81 -27.34
CA ASP A 404 25.80 1.84 -27.18
C ASP A 404 27.08 1.26 -26.56
N VAL A 405 26.95 0.42 -25.53
CA VAL A 405 28.10 -0.29 -24.91
C VAL A 405 28.78 -1.24 -25.89
N TYR A 406 28.01 -1.98 -26.70
CA TYR A 406 28.55 -2.86 -27.72
C TYR A 406 29.34 -2.07 -28.78
N ASN A 407 28.76 -1.00 -29.32
CA ASN A 407 29.39 -0.16 -30.34
C ASN A 407 30.66 0.52 -29.81
N ASP A 408 30.65 1.00 -28.55
CA ASP A 408 31.83 1.57 -27.90
C ASP A 408 32.93 0.50 -27.69
N ALA A 409 32.56 -0.72 -27.29
CA ALA A 409 33.51 -1.83 -27.17
C ALA A 409 34.11 -2.21 -28.53
N GLU A 410 33.31 -2.24 -29.60
CA GLU A 410 33.76 -2.52 -30.97
C GLU A 410 34.79 -1.47 -31.43
N GLN A 411 34.47 -0.19 -31.28
CA GLN A 411 35.38 0.91 -31.62
C GLN A 411 36.69 0.83 -30.83
N LYS A 412 36.61 0.46 -29.54
CA LYS A 412 37.78 0.28 -28.67
C LYS A 412 38.65 -0.90 -29.09
N VAL A 413 38.08 -2.01 -29.57
CA VAL A 413 38.84 -3.13 -30.14
C VAL A 413 39.54 -2.69 -31.42
N VAL A 414 38.83 -2.01 -32.33
CA VAL A 414 39.41 -1.51 -33.58
C VAL A 414 40.57 -0.54 -33.30
N ALA A 415 40.41 0.38 -32.34
CA ALA A 415 41.46 1.31 -31.94
C ALA A 415 42.68 0.58 -31.33
N ALA A 416 42.46 -0.45 -30.52
CA ALA A 416 43.55 -1.27 -29.96
C ALA A 416 44.29 -2.07 -31.05
N GLN A 417 43.57 -2.63 -32.04
CA GLN A 417 44.16 -3.31 -33.19
C GLN A 417 45.03 -2.35 -34.02
N GLN A 418 44.50 -1.17 -34.34
CA GLN A 418 45.26 -0.13 -35.05
C GLN A 418 46.49 0.27 -34.26
N ARG A 419 46.39 0.39 -32.93
CA ARG A 419 47.53 0.74 -32.08
C ARG A 419 48.64 -0.32 -32.12
N VAL A 420 48.28 -1.60 -32.09
CA VAL A 420 49.24 -2.71 -32.26
C VAL A 420 49.90 -2.62 -33.64
N GLN A 421 49.12 -2.41 -34.71
CA GLN A 421 49.62 -2.26 -36.07
C GLN A 421 50.57 -1.07 -36.23
N GLU A 422 50.22 0.10 -35.69
CA GLU A 422 51.06 1.31 -35.69
C GLU A 422 52.38 1.07 -34.96
N LEU A 423 52.35 0.35 -33.84
CA LEU A 423 53.57 -0.01 -33.10
C LEU A 423 54.44 -0.96 -33.91
N GLN A 424 53.86 -1.97 -34.57
CA GLN A 424 54.61 -2.86 -35.47
C GLN A 424 55.25 -2.10 -36.65
N GLN A 425 54.49 -1.19 -37.28
CA GLN A 425 54.96 -0.39 -38.41
C GLN A 425 56.04 0.62 -38.01
N SER A 426 55.82 1.40 -36.94
CA SER A 426 56.75 2.45 -36.49
C SER A 426 58.04 1.90 -35.92
N LEU A 427 57.98 0.72 -35.29
CA LEU A 427 59.15 0.08 -34.72
C LEU A 427 59.90 -0.74 -35.78
N GLY A 428 59.26 -1.07 -36.92
CA GLY A 428 59.89 -1.75 -38.05
C GLY A 428 60.39 -3.14 -37.68
N VAL A 429 59.74 -3.77 -36.71
CA VAL A 429 60.07 -5.08 -36.17
C VAL A 429 58.86 -5.97 -36.36
N LEU A 430 59.03 -7.05 -37.15
CA LEU A 430 57.95 -8.00 -37.43
C LEU A 430 57.66 -8.88 -36.21
N ASP A 431 58.71 -9.27 -35.48
CA ASP A 431 58.65 -10.01 -34.22
C ASP A 431 59.84 -9.61 -33.31
N PRO A 432 59.61 -8.81 -32.25
CA PRO A 432 60.70 -8.35 -31.39
C PRO A 432 61.26 -9.46 -30.49
N VAL A 433 60.50 -10.53 -30.28
CA VAL A 433 60.99 -11.71 -29.56
C VAL A 433 61.96 -12.48 -30.46
N ALA A 434 61.62 -12.66 -31.74
CA ALA A 434 62.54 -13.28 -32.71
C ALA A 434 63.83 -12.47 -32.89
N GLU A 435 63.74 -11.14 -33.08
CA GLU A 435 64.93 -10.28 -33.20
C GLU A 435 65.79 -10.30 -31.92
N GLY A 436 65.18 -10.21 -30.73
CA GLY A 436 65.89 -10.33 -29.47
C GLY A 436 66.59 -11.69 -29.29
N THR A 437 65.95 -12.77 -29.75
CA THR A 437 66.55 -14.12 -29.73
C THR A 437 67.79 -14.21 -30.62
N VAL A 438 67.76 -13.59 -31.81
CA VAL A 438 68.93 -13.55 -32.72
C VAL A 438 70.11 -12.83 -32.08
N VAL A 439 69.89 -11.66 -31.48
CA VAL A 439 70.95 -10.89 -30.81
C VAL A 439 71.48 -11.67 -29.60
N MET A 440 70.62 -12.34 -28.84
CA MET A 440 71.05 -13.15 -27.69
C MET A 440 71.88 -14.37 -28.11
N ASN A 441 71.52 -15.02 -29.21
CA ASN A 441 72.33 -16.11 -29.80
C ASN A 441 73.70 -15.60 -30.25
N GLN A 442 73.78 -14.39 -30.81
CA GLN A 442 75.06 -13.77 -31.18
C GLN A 442 75.92 -13.47 -29.95
N ILE A 443 75.33 -12.96 -28.86
CA ILE A 443 76.04 -12.76 -27.59
C ILE A 443 76.59 -14.10 -27.07
N SER A 444 75.78 -15.16 -27.05
CA SER A 444 76.23 -16.48 -26.61
C SER A 444 77.38 -17.03 -27.46
N MET A 445 77.35 -16.81 -28.78
CA MET A 445 78.46 -17.19 -29.67
C MET A 445 79.75 -16.42 -29.35
N LEU A 446 79.65 -15.10 -29.14
CA LEU A 446 80.80 -14.26 -28.78
C LEU A 446 81.36 -14.60 -27.40
N GLU A 447 80.50 -14.91 -26.42
CA GLU A 447 80.92 -15.38 -25.09
C GLU A 447 81.64 -16.73 -25.17
N GLY A 448 81.22 -17.62 -26.07
CA GLY A 448 81.94 -18.86 -26.38
C GLY A 448 83.36 -18.59 -26.88
N GLN A 449 83.51 -17.73 -27.89
CA GLN A 449 84.82 -17.33 -28.43
C GLN A 449 85.71 -16.65 -27.39
N LEU A 450 85.12 -15.80 -26.53
CA LEU A 450 85.83 -15.15 -25.43
C LEU A 450 86.37 -16.17 -24.43
N SER A 451 85.57 -17.19 -24.10
CA SER A 451 85.98 -18.28 -23.22
C SER A 451 87.15 -19.06 -23.80
N GLU A 452 87.11 -19.40 -25.09
CA GLU A 452 88.20 -20.07 -25.80
C GLU A 452 89.50 -19.26 -25.77
N LYS A 453 89.42 -17.94 -26.04
CA LYS A 453 90.59 -17.05 -26.02
C LYS A 453 91.16 -16.84 -24.61
N ARG A 454 90.31 -16.80 -23.58
CA ARG A 454 90.76 -16.76 -22.18
C ARG A 454 91.49 -18.04 -21.77
N LEU A 455 91.01 -19.20 -22.23
CA LEU A 455 91.70 -20.46 -22.02
C LEU A 455 93.07 -20.49 -22.74
N GLU A 456 93.13 -20.03 -23.99
CA GLU A 456 94.37 -19.89 -24.77
C GLU A 456 95.39 -18.98 -24.04
N LEU A 457 94.94 -17.84 -23.50
CA LEU A 457 95.79 -16.95 -22.70
C LEU A 457 96.33 -17.66 -21.45
N GLY A 458 95.46 -18.38 -20.73
CA GLY A 458 95.85 -19.17 -19.57
C GLY A 458 96.96 -20.18 -19.89
N GLN A 459 96.83 -20.90 -21.00
CA GLN A 459 97.83 -21.85 -21.48
C GLN A 459 99.18 -21.18 -21.81
N LEU A 460 99.16 -20.01 -22.46
CA LEU A 460 100.37 -19.26 -22.79
C LEU A 460 101.13 -18.74 -21.55
N LEU A 461 100.40 -18.40 -20.48
CA LEU A 461 100.96 -17.87 -19.23
C LEU A 461 101.53 -18.95 -18.29
N VAL A 462 101.18 -20.23 -18.49
CA VAL A 462 101.76 -21.35 -17.73
C VAL A 462 103.25 -21.55 -18.04
N ASN A 463 103.72 -21.10 -19.20
CA ASN A 463 105.12 -21.20 -19.57
C ASN A 463 105.98 -20.18 -18.78
N ALA A 464 107.11 -20.62 -18.21
CA ALA A 464 108.01 -19.80 -17.40
C ALA A 464 108.62 -18.60 -18.14
N ARG A 465 108.68 -18.62 -19.48
CA ARG A 465 109.08 -17.48 -20.33
C ARG A 465 108.11 -17.33 -21.52
N PRO A 466 106.95 -16.69 -21.32
CA PRO A 466 105.95 -16.52 -22.39
C PRO A 466 106.47 -15.65 -23.53
N GLN A 467 106.12 -16.00 -24.77
CA GLN A 467 106.38 -15.15 -25.93
C GLN A 467 105.41 -13.96 -25.94
N GLN A 468 105.90 -12.78 -25.55
CA GLN A 468 105.06 -11.60 -25.32
C GLN A 468 104.17 -11.22 -26.52
N SER A 469 104.70 -11.31 -27.75
CA SER A 469 103.91 -11.03 -28.96
C SER A 469 102.66 -11.92 -29.11
N ARG A 470 102.71 -13.19 -28.67
CA ARG A 470 101.54 -14.09 -28.69
C ARG A 470 100.56 -13.76 -27.57
N VAL A 471 101.07 -13.47 -26.38
CA VAL A 471 100.25 -13.08 -25.22
C VAL A 471 99.51 -11.78 -25.51
N ASP A 472 100.17 -10.79 -26.09
CA ASP A 472 99.59 -9.49 -26.42
C ASP A 472 98.55 -9.61 -27.55
N GLY A 473 98.78 -10.50 -28.52
CA GLY A 473 97.78 -10.83 -29.55
C GLY A 473 96.48 -11.39 -28.95
N VAL A 474 96.58 -12.40 -28.09
CA VAL A 474 95.40 -13.01 -27.43
C VAL A 474 94.73 -12.06 -26.46
N ARG A 475 95.48 -11.22 -25.71
CA ARG A 475 94.89 -10.15 -24.89
C ARG A 475 94.11 -9.14 -25.74
N GLY A 476 94.64 -8.77 -26.91
CA GLY A 476 93.95 -7.90 -27.84
C GLY A 476 92.67 -8.52 -28.42
N ASP A 477 92.67 -9.84 -28.68
CA ASP A 477 91.46 -10.57 -29.09
C ASP A 477 90.41 -10.55 -27.99
N ILE A 478 90.81 -10.82 -26.74
CA ILE A 478 89.93 -10.77 -25.56
C ILE A 478 89.31 -9.38 -25.41
N SER A 479 90.10 -8.30 -25.48
CA SER A 479 89.57 -6.95 -25.32
C SER A 479 88.58 -6.60 -26.43
N ARG A 480 88.86 -6.98 -27.69
CA ARG A 480 87.93 -6.79 -28.81
C ARG A 480 86.64 -7.57 -28.64
N LEU A 481 86.71 -8.82 -28.18
CA LEU A 481 85.52 -9.65 -27.92
C LEU A 481 84.69 -9.08 -26.76
N GLU A 482 85.31 -8.63 -25.68
CA GLU A 482 84.62 -7.95 -24.57
C GLU A 482 83.92 -6.67 -25.04
N GLU A 483 84.59 -5.87 -25.87
CA GLU A 483 84.01 -4.66 -26.46
C GLU A 483 82.85 -4.99 -27.40
N LEU A 484 82.99 -6.03 -28.24
CA LEU A 484 81.93 -6.47 -29.16
C LEU A 484 80.70 -7.02 -28.40
N ILE A 485 80.91 -7.76 -27.31
CA ILE A 485 79.83 -8.23 -26.42
C ILE A 485 79.14 -7.04 -25.76
N ALA A 486 79.89 -6.06 -25.26
CA ALA A 486 79.33 -4.86 -24.66
C ALA A 486 78.49 -4.07 -25.67
N GLN A 487 79.00 -3.88 -26.89
CA GLN A 487 78.27 -3.23 -27.99
C GLN A 487 77.00 -4.00 -28.41
N THR A 488 77.06 -5.34 -28.43
CA THR A 488 75.90 -6.17 -28.79
C THR A 488 74.85 -6.15 -27.68
N ARG A 489 75.26 -6.10 -26.40
CA ARG A 489 74.35 -5.93 -25.25
C ARG A 489 73.71 -4.54 -25.20
N THR A 490 74.43 -3.50 -25.58
CA THR A 490 73.84 -2.15 -25.65
C THR A 490 72.76 -2.08 -26.73
N GLN A 491 72.86 -2.82 -27.84
CA GLN A 491 71.79 -2.89 -28.85
C GLN A 491 70.46 -3.44 -28.31
N LEU A 492 70.49 -4.32 -27.29
CA LEU A 492 69.28 -4.84 -26.65
C LEU A 492 68.61 -3.83 -25.71
N THR A 493 69.39 -2.93 -25.12
CA THR A 493 68.98 -2.12 -23.96
C THR A 493 68.95 -0.62 -24.22
N GLN A 494 69.79 -0.12 -25.11
CA GLN A 494 69.87 1.27 -25.54
C GLN A 494 69.36 1.40 -26.98
N GLY A 495 68.61 2.48 -27.23
CA GLY A 495 68.26 2.86 -28.60
C GLY A 495 69.42 3.62 -29.25
N ASN A 496 69.62 3.45 -30.56
CA ASN A 496 70.41 4.35 -31.39
C ASN A 496 69.54 5.55 -31.83
N GLU A 497 70.15 6.59 -32.42
CA GLU A 497 69.43 7.76 -32.97
C GLU A 497 68.32 7.38 -33.98
N THR A 498 68.40 6.20 -34.59
CA THR A 498 67.45 5.69 -35.59
C THR A 498 66.55 4.56 -35.10
N ARG A 499 66.83 3.92 -33.95
CA ARG A 499 66.10 2.72 -33.49
C ARG A 499 65.97 2.68 -31.97
N ASN A 500 64.75 2.53 -31.47
CA ASN A 500 64.49 2.35 -30.04
C ASN A 500 65.09 1.04 -29.52
N SER A 501 65.39 0.99 -28.22
CA SER A 501 65.82 -0.22 -27.51
C SER A 501 64.86 -1.38 -27.73
N LEU A 502 65.37 -2.56 -28.11
CA LEU A 502 64.56 -3.78 -28.32
C LEU A 502 63.72 -4.12 -27.08
N ALA A 503 64.28 -3.98 -25.88
CA ALA A 503 63.53 -4.20 -24.64
C ALA A 503 62.33 -3.24 -24.49
N ALA A 504 62.47 -1.97 -24.89
CA ALA A 504 61.38 -0.99 -24.86
C ALA A 504 60.32 -1.26 -25.92
N ILE A 505 60.74 -1.75 -27.10
CA ILE A 505 59.86 -2.18 -28.19
C ILE A 505 58.98 -3.35 -27.73
N THR A 506 59.59 -4.42 -27.23
CA THR A 506 58.88 -5.60 -26.71
C THR A 506 57.93 -5.23 -25.58
N GLY A 507 58.35 -4.35 -24.66
CA GLY A 507 57.51 -3.88 -23.57
C GLY A 507 56.26 -3.15 -24.07
N LYS A 508 56.42 -2.20 -25.00
CA LYS A 508 55.28 -1.43 -25.58
C LYS A 508 54.34 -2.32 -26.38
N LEU A 509 54.88 -3.23 -27.21
CA LEU A 509 54.08 -4.13 -28.02
C LEU A 509 53.27 -5.09 -27.14
N ARG A 510 53.90 -5.69 -26.12
CA ARG A 510 53.21 -6.59 -25.17
C ARG A 510 52.08 -5.90 -24.42
N ILE A 511 52.27 -4.63 -24.03
CA ILE A 511 51.20 -3.85 -23.39
C ILE A 511 50.04 -3.62 -24.36
N ALA A 512 50.32 -3.27 -25.62
CA ALA A 512 49.29 -3.06 -26.63
C ALA A 512 48.54 -4.35 -27.00
N GLU A 513 49.24 -5.48 -27.10
CA GLU A 513 48.65 -6.80 -27.30
C GLU A 513 47.78 -7.22 -26.11
N SER A 514 48.24 -6.97 -24.89
CA SER A 514 47.45 -7.22 -23.68
C SER A 514 46.19 -6.34 -23.63
N ASP A 515 46.29 -5.05 -23.97
CA ASP A 515 45.11 -4.16 -24.06
C ASP A 515 44.15 -4.67 -25.12
N LEU A 516 44.64 -5.07 -26.30
CA LEU A 516 43.82 -5.67 -27.36
C LEU A 516 43.06 -6.92 -26.87
N LEU A 517 43.74 -7.85 -26.20
CA LEU A 517 43.11 -9.03 -25.62
C LEU A 517 42.01 -8.65 -24.61
N THR A 518 42.31 -7.71 -23.70
CA THR A 518 41.31 -7.20 -22.76
C THR A 518 40.12 -6.55 -23.48
N ARG A 519 40.34 -5.77 -24.55
CA ARG A 519 39.24 -5.18 -25.33
C ARG A 519 38.39 -6.25 -26.00
N GLN A 520 39.00 -7.32 -26.52
CA GLN A 520 38.28 -8.44 -27.13
C GLN A 520 37.39 -9.19 -26.12
N GLU A 521 37.89 -9.42 -24.91
CA GLU A 521 37.10 -10.01 -23.82
C GLU A 521 35.92 -9.10 -23.42
N LEU A 522 36.16 -7.79 -23.33
CA LEU A 522 35.10 -6.81 -23.04
C LEU A 522 34.06 -6.74 -24.15
N LEU A 523 34.47 -6.84 -25.43
CA LEU A 523 33.54 -6.93 -26.56
C LEU A 523 32.66 -8.18 -26.45
N ALA A 524 33.26 -9.33 -26.14
CA ALA A 524 32.50 -10.58 -25.96
C ALA A 524 31.50 -10.47 -24.80
N ALA A 525 31.89 -9.84 -23.69
CA ALA A 525 31.00 -9.56 -22.57
C ALA A 525 29.86 -8.59 -22.96
N ALA A 526 30.16 -7.52 -23.70
CA ALA A 526 29.16 -6.58 -24.20
C ALA A 526 28.17 -7.25 -25.17
N ALA A 527 28.65 -8.13 -26.05
CA ALA A 527 27.80 -8.91 -26.95
C ALA A 527 26.84 -9.84 -26.17
N ALA A 528 27.34 -10.52 -25.13
CA ALA A 528 26.52 -11.35 -24.26
C ALA A 528 25.47 -10.52 -23.49
N GLN A 529 25.85 -9.32 -23.03
CA GLN A 529 24.92 -8.39 -22.39
C GLN A 529 23.85 -7.88 -23.35
N MET A 530 24.23 -7.56 -24.60
CA MET A 530 23.29 -7.16 -25.65
C MET A 530 22.29 -8.28 -25.96
N GLU A 531 22.73 -9.53 -26.06
CA GLU A 531 21.83 -10.67 -26.25
C GLU A 531 20.90 -10.86 -25.05
N THR A 532 21.43 -10.71 -23.83
CA THR A 532 20.62 -10.76 -22.61
C THR A 532 19.57 -9.66 -22.60
N ALA A 533 19.95 -8.42 -22.92
CA ALA A 533 19.04 -7.29 -23.02
C ALA A 533 17.98 -7.51 -24.09
N ARG A 534 18.35 -8.10 -25.24
CA ARG A 534 17.41 -8.47 -26.31
C ARG A 534 16.40 -9.52 -25.87
N ILE A 535 16.86 -10.55 -25.16
CA ILE A 535 16.00 -11.59 -24.61
C ILE A 535 15.06 -10.98 -23.55
N GLU A 536 15.58 -10.17 -22.64
CA GLU A 536 14.80 -9.53 -21.58
C GLU A 536 13.78 -8.53 -22.15
N ALA A 537 14.16 -7.73 -23.14
CA ALA A 537 13.28 -6.84 -23.90
C ALA A 537 12.09 -7.58 -24.54
N ASN A 538 12.32 -8.81 -25.01
CA ASN A 538 11.26 -9.65 -25.56
C ASN A 538 10.43 -10.36 -24.47
N LYS A 539 10.97 -10.54 -23.26
CA LYS A 539 10.28 -11.17 -22.13
C LYS A 539 9.41 -10.21 -21.34
N GLN A 540 9.80 -8.94 -21.19
CA GLN A 540 9.09 -7.95 -20.38
C GLN A 540 7.76 -7.45 -21.01
N VAL A 541 7.05 -8.29 -21.75
CA VAL A 541 5.71 -7.94 -22.25
C VAL A 541 4.75 -7.96 -21.07
N ARG A 542 4.36 -6.76 -20.62
CA ARG A 542 3.25 -6.57 -19.70
C ARG A 542 1.98 -6.53 -20.52
N TYR A 543 0.93 -7.15 -20.02
CA TYR A 543 -0.38 -7.07 -20.65
C TYR A 543 -1.47 -6.93 -19.59
N LEU A 544 -2.55 -6.25 -19.98
CA LEU A 544 -3.73 -6.09 -19.14
C LEU A 544 -4.65 -7.29 -19.40
N SER A 545 -4.97 -8.02 -18.34
CA SER A 545 -5.92 -9.13 -18.37
C SER A 545 -7.21 -8.73 -17.66
N LEU A 546 -8.35 -8.90 -18.34
CA LEU A 546 -9.67 -8.57 -17.80
C LEU A 546 -10.21 -9.75 -17.00
N SER A 547 -10.36 -9.57 -15.68
CA SER A 547 -11.03 -10.53 -14.80
C SER A 547 -12.55 -10.40 -14.91
N ILE A 548 -13.05 -9.17 -15.00
CA ILE A 548 -14.46 -8.85 -15.18
C ILE A 548 -14.60 -7.87 -16.33
N ASN A 549 -15.29 -8.30 -17.39
CA ASN A 549 -15.56 -7.46 -18.56
C ASN A 549 -16.64 -6.40 -18.24
N PRO A 550 -16.51 -5.17 -18.76
CA PRO A 550 -17.51 -4.14 -18.57
C PRO A 550 -18.79 -4.47 -19.35
N VAL A 551 -19.90 -4.56 -18.62
CA VAL A 551 -21.24 -4.79 -19.17
C VAL A 551 -22.13 -3.60 -18.81
N ALA A 552 -23.00 -3.21 -19.75
CA ALA A 552 -24.02 -2.19 -19.51
C ALA A 552 -25.03 -2.71 -18.47
N PRO A 553 -25.28 -1.99 -17.36
CA PRO A 553 -26.23 -2.44 -16.35
C PRO A 553 -27.69 -2.24 -16.82
N ASP A 554 -28.56 -3.19 -16.46
CA ASP A 554 -29.97 -3.16 -16.84
C ASP A 554 -30.80 -2.20 -15.97
N GLU A 555 -30.38 -1.96 -14.73
CA GLU A 555 -31.05 -1.07 -13.76
C GLU A 555 -30.14 0.08 -13.32
N ALA A 556 -30.75 1.21 -12.97
CA ALA A 556 -30.03 2.37 -12.47
C ALA A 556 -29.46 2.08 -11.08
N THR A 557 -28.13 2.15 -10.95
CA THR A 557 -27.41 1.92 -9.69
C THR A 557 -27.60 3.08 -8.71
N TYR A 558 -27.74 4.29 -9.23
CA TYR A 558 -27.94 5.51 -8.45
C TYR A 558 -29.08 6.36 -9.01
N PRO A 559 -29.73 7.19 -8.17
CA PRO A 559 -29.57 7.27 -6.72
C PRO A 559 -30.24 6.09 -6.01
N LYS A 560 -29.66 5.64 -4.89
CA LYS A 560 -30.32 4.66 -4.00
C LYS A 560 -31.46 5.34 -3.25
N ALA A 561 -32.58 5.57 -3.94
CA ALA A 561 -33.64 6.48 -3.51
C ALA A 561 -34.16 6.18 -2.10
N PHE A 562 -34.50 4.92 -1.80
CA PHE A 562 -34.94 4.51 -0.46
C PHE A 562 -33.89 4.80 0.62
N GLN A 563 -32.64 4.38 0.39
CA GLN A 563 -31.55 4.55 1.34
C GLN A 563 -31.24 6.03 1.60
N ASN A 564 -31.18 6.84 0.54
CA ASN A 564 -30.96 8.27 0.63
C ASN A 564 -32.11 8.99 1.36
N THR A 565 -33.36 8.57 1.16
CA THR A 565 -34.50 9.13 1.91
C THR A 565 -34.49 8.76 3.38
N LEU A 566 -34.09 7.53 3.72
CA LEU A 566 -33.96 7.09 5.10
C LEU A 566 -32.83 7.85 5.81
N VAL A 567 -31.70 8.05 5.13
CA VAL A 567 -30.59 8.88 5.64
C VAL A 567 -31.04 10.32 5.85
N ALA A 568 -31.77 10.91 4.90
CA ALA A 568 -32.32 12.25 5.06
C ALA A 568 -33.26 12.35 6.28
N PHE A 569 -34.13 11.36 6.47
CA PHE A 569 -35.01 11.27 7.64
C PHE A 569 -34.21 11.26 8.95
N LEU A 570 -33.16 10.43 9.04
CA LEU A 570 -32.31 10.33 10.22
C LEU A 570 -31.55 11.63 10.49
N ILE A 571 -31.04 12.30 9.45
CA ILE A 571 -30.34 13.59 9.57
C ILE A 571 -31.30 14.67 10.10
N PHE A 572 -32.48 14.83 9.49
CA PHE A 572 -33.45 15.83 9.94
C PHE A 572 -33.98 15.53 11.35
N SER A 573 -34.19 14.26 11.68
CA SER A 573 -34.54 13.84 13.04
C SER A 573 -33.43 14.18 14.03
N GLY A 574 -32.16 13.90 13.70
CA GLY A 574 -31.00 14.22 14.53
C GLY A 574 -30.86 15.73 14.78
N ILE A 575 -30.96 16.54 13.73
CA ILE A 575 -30.94 18.01 13.83
C ILE A 575 -32.09 18.52 14.70
N TYR A 576 -33.30 17.99 14.49
CA TYR A 576 -34.46 18.35 15.31
C TYR A 576 -34.24 18.01 16.79
N LEU A 577 -33.71 16.82 17.10
CA LEU A 577 -33.41 16.42 18.47
C LEU A 577 -32.37 17.35 19.10
N MET A 578 -31.27 17.65 18.39
CA MET A 578 -30.23 18.56 18.85
C MET A 578 -30.80 19.95 19.17
N LEU A 579 -31.54 20.55 18.24
CA LEU A 579 -32.18 21.86 18.44
C LEU A 579 -33.19 21.84 19.59
N SER A 580 -33.96 20.75 19.72
CA SER A 580 -34.95 20.60 20.79
C SER A 580 -34.30 20.51 22.17
N LEU A 581 -33.16 19.82 22.28
CA LEU A 581 -32.38 19.71 23.51
C LEU A 581 -31.76 21.07 23.88
N THR A 582 -31.14 21.75 22.92
CA THR A 582 -30.58 23.09 23.13
C THR A 582 -31.66 24.07 23.59
N ALA A 583 -32.84 24.06 22.95
CA ALA A 583 -33.96 24.90 23.36
C ALA A 583 -34.49 24.55 24.75
N SER A 584 -34.45 23.27 25.15
CA SER A 584 -34.84 22.84 26.49
C SER A 584 -33.89 23.39 27.55
N ILE A 585 -32.58 23.27 27.31
CA ILE A 585 -31.54 23.80 28.22
C ILE A 585 -31.65 25.32 28.33
N LEU A 586 -31.81 26.03 27.20
CA LEU A 586 -31.96 27.49 27.20
C LEU A 586 -33.20 27.93 27.98
N ARG A 587 -34.31 27.19 27.85
CA ARG A 587 -35.54 27.47 28.60
C ARG A 587 -35.36 27.25 30.09
N GLU A 588 -34.63 26.21 30.50
CA GLU A 588 -34.34 25.92 31.90
C GLU A 588 -33.56 27.07 32.53
N GLN A 589 -32.49 27.53 31.86
CA GLN A 589 -31.63 28.64 32.30
C GLN A 589 -32.33 30.01 32.34
N VAL A 590 -33.34 30.24 31.51
CA VAL A 590 -34.13 31.49 31.50
C VAL A 590 -35.29 31.45 32.51
N SER A 591 -35.68 30.25 32.97
CA SER A 591 -36.78 30.06 33.92
C SER A 591 -36.36 30.02 35.40
N THR A 592 -35.05 29.88 35.66
CA THR A 592 -34.40 30.10 36.96
C THR A 592 -34.00 31.56 37.10
#